data_AF-A0A838RBA1-F1
#
_entry.id   AF-A0A838RBA1-F1
#
_cell.length_a   1.000
_cell.length_b   1.000
_cell.length_c   1.000
_cell.angle_alpha   90.00
_cell.angle_beta   90.00
_cell.angle_gamma   90.00
#
_symmetry.space_group_name_H-M   'P 1'
#
loop_
_entity.id
_entity.type
_entity.pdbx_description
1 polymer ?
#
loop_
_entity_poly.entity_id
_entity_poly.type
_entity_poly.pdbx_seq_one_letter_code
_entity_poly.pdbx_strand_id
1 'polypeptide(L)'
;GTVALDKFLLLVTAERSAATRTRGGRIVLRGLSPSTRLDGHAPLALPSGTAGPSPHLQAGHGNHRPVRPGGWPMPPMIAGISMAQSLAGLSPGATPWLPAMDSMAPIAATSDVLRLGDGDTLRLEAAPGRRIIGGRQEAGYLFNGQAPGPILDVLQGSNLVVEFINRTEWPAAIHWHGLRLDAASDGVPGLTQEAVPPGGRFLYRLRFPDAGIYWYHPHHREDVLQDLGLYGTIVVRAATATSGAGVNPVHRELPLVLDDVLAGEEGIFPYGSETPTHALMGRLGTHLLLNGAERRRLEGKPAEVLRLLLVNAASARVFNVALAGPEGDLPLKLVGADAGLYARERWTASAVVAPSERYTVEVRLPASGTVALVNRVRAIDHTAGTFLPREDTLGYFVVRGTAAPPLGATFERLRRRPDLERELGGLQREHLQRAPDRELLLTLKVDSLPFRLVQLLRLDTAYAHPVEWAPTMPMMDWLPTAAQARWRLREPATGRENHSIRWRFDRGAWVKLRLRNDRHTLHPMAHPIHLHGQRFLVLARNGVAVGDLAWKDTALVPAGGMVDLLLDLSNPGSWMLHCHIAEHLAAGMHTALDVD
;
A
#
# COMPACT_ATOMS: atom_id res chain seq x y z
N GLY A 1 17.94 -5.26 -24.33
CA GLY A 1 16.98 -5.80 -23.35
C GLY A 1 16.80 -4.79 -22.24
N THR A 2 15.56 -4.53 -21.84
CA THR A 2 15.23 -3.66 -20.71
C THR A 2 15.74 -4.31 -19.43
N VAL A 3 16.73 -3.69 -18.78
CA VAL A 3 17.21 -4.13 -17.47
C VAL A 3 16.21 -3.63 -16.43
N ALA A 4 15.60 -4.54 -15.68
CA ALA A 4 14.84 -4.18 -14.48
C ALA A 4 15.84 -3.60 -13.45
N LEU A 5 15.85 -2.28 -13.33
CA LEU A 5 16.79 -1.51 -12.50
C LEU A 5 16.60 -1.76 -10.99
N ASP A 6 15.57 -2.48 -10.61
CA ASP A 6 15.14 -2.76 -9.24
C ASP A 6 16.09 -3.72 -8.49
N LYS A 7 17.17 -4.19 -9.14
CA LYS A 7 18.09 -5.22 -8.63
C LYS A 7 19.53 -4.77 -8.44
N PHE A 8 19.90 -3.54 -8.82
CA PHE A 8 21.31 -3.13 -8.84
C PHE A 8 21.51 -1.72 -8.30
N LEU A 9 22.48 -1.59 -7.38
CA LEU A 9 23.15 -0.31 -7.12
C LEU A 9 24.21 -0.11 -8.21
N LEU A 10 24.04 0.88 -9.08
CA LEU A 10 25.02 1.24 -10.10
C LEU A 10 25.88 2.41 -9.59
N LEU A 11 27.06 2.09 -9.06
CA LEU A 11 28.07 3.09 -8.74
C LEU A 11 28.81 3.48 -10.03
N VAL A 12 28.55 4.68 -10.53
CA VAL A 12 29.28 5.26 -11.66
C VAL A 12 30.35 6.21 -11.10
N THR A 13 31.60 5.74 -11.04
CA THR A 13 32.74 6.59 -10.71
C THR A 13 33.38 7.13 -11.99
N ALA A 14 33.63 8.43 -12.04
CA ALA A 14 34.42 9.05 -13.10
C ALA A 14 35.83 9.31 -12.55
N GLU A 15 36.76 8.40 -12.83
CA GLU A 15 38.16 8.58 -12.45
C GLU A 15 38.87 9.51 -13.45
N ARG A 16 39.65 10.46 -12.93
CA ARG A 16 40.42 11.38 -13.76
C ARG A 16 41.69 10.68 -14.23
N SER A 17 41.73 10.28 -15.50
CA SER A 17 42.95 9.76 -16.13
C SER A 17 43.70 10.90 -16.82
N ALA A 18 45.04 10.93 -16.68
CA ALA A 18 45.91 11.88 -17.35
C ALA A 18 45.86 11.78 -18.90
N ALA A 19 45.29 10.70 -19.43
CA ALA A 19 45.15 10.45 -20.86
C ALA A 19 43.85 11.01 -21.49
N THR A 20 42.88 11.48 -20.69
CA THR A 20 41.56 11.89 -21.20
C THR A 20 41.41 13.41 -21.23
N ARG A 21 41.53 14.02 -22.42
CA ARG A 21 41.44 15.48 -22.61
C ARG A 21 40.03 16.01 -22.88
N THR A 22 39.05 15.13 -23.12
CA THR A 22 37.63 15.49 -23.31
C THR A 22 36.75 14.62 -22.43
N ARG A 23 35.69 15.21 -21.84
CA ARG A 23 34.66 14.47 -21.08
C ARG A 23 33.70 13.79 -22.05
N GLY A 24 34.16 12.74 -22.73
CA GLY A 24 33.33 11.91 -23.62
C GLY A 24 33.96 10.53 -23.81
N GLY A 25 33.16 9.47 -23.66
CA GLY A 25 33.61 8.08 -23.77
C GLY A 25 32.53 7.05 -23.44
N ARG A 26 32.81 5.77 -23.70
CA ARG A 26 31.93 4.65 -23.29
C ARG A 26 31.87 4.56 -21.77
N ILE A 27 30.65 4.55 -21.21
CA ILE A 27 30.43 4.15 -19.83
C ILE A 27 30.63 2.63 -19.77
N VAL A 28 31.68 2.19 -19.08
CA VAL A 28 31.89 0.77 -18.79
C VAL A 28 31.25 0.50 -17.42
N LEU A 29 30.09 -0.15 -17.43
CA LEU A 29 29.48 -0.66 -16.21
C LEU A 29 30.30 -1.87 -15.73
N ARG A 30 31.16 -1.66 -14.73
CA ARG A 30 31.86 -2.77 -14.06
C ARG A 30 30.99 -3.27 -12.92
N GLY A 31 30.20 -4.31 -13.20
CA GLY A 31 29.62 -5.12 -12.14
C GLY A 31 30.71 -6.00 -11.52
N LEU A 32 30.82 -6.02 -10.19
CA LEU A 32 31.53 -7.10 -9.52
C LEU A 32 30.74 -8.39 -9.74
N SER A 33 31.42 -9.44 -10.18
CA SER A 33 30.85 -10.77 -10.39
C SER A 33 30.22 -11.31 -9.09
N PRO A 34 29.06 -12.01 -9.14
CA PRO A 34 28.54 -12.75 -7.99
C PRO A 34 29.43 -13.93 -7.54
N SER A 35 30.53 -14.22 -8.26
CA SER A 35 31.45 -15.31 -7.95
C SER A 35 32.69 -14.91 -7.15
N THR A 36 32.90 -13.62 -6.89
CA THR A 36 33.75 -13.22 -5.76
C THR A 36 32.89 -13.24 -4.51
N ARG A 37 33.25 -14.10 -3.54
CA ARG A 37 32.69 -14.01 -2.18
C ARG A 37 32.73 -12.54 -1.78
N LEU A 38 31.54 -11.96 -1.56
CA LEU A 38 31.42 -10.84 -0.66
C LEU A 38 31.86 -11.40 0.69
N ASP A 39 33.15 -11.29 1.01
CA ASP A 39 33.45 -11.02 2.41
C ASP A 39 32.66 -9.75 2.70
N GLY A 40 31.66 -9.86 3.57
CA GLY A 40 30.91 -8.70 4.04
C GLY A 40 31.92 -7.63 4.42
N HIS A 41 31.58 -6.35 4.22
CA HIS A 41 32.31 -5.27 4.87
C HIS A 41 32.66 -5.77 6.27
N ALA A 42 33.95 -5.92 6.57
CA ALA A 42 34.44 -6.53 7.81
C ALA A 42 33.49 -6.08 8.92
N PRO A 43 32.89 -7.01 9.70
CA PRO A 43 31.79 -6.68 10.60
C PRO A 43 32.19 -5.39 11.28
N LEU A 44 31.43 -4.31 11.01
CA LEU A 44 31.63 -3.05 11.70
C LEU A 44 31.61 -3.48 13.15
N ALA A 45 32.79 -3.49 13.77
CA ALA A 45 32.95 -3.89 15.14
C ALA A 45 32.17 -2.83 15.90
N LEU A 46 30.88 -3.12 16.10
CA LEU A 46 30.13 -2.57 17.19
C LEU A 46 31.09 -2.70 18.38
N PRO A 47 31.23 -1.68 19.24
CA PRO A 47 31.44 -2.00 20.62
C PRO A 47 30.20 -2.82 21.05
N SER A 48 30.20 -4.09 20.70
CA SER A 48 29.61 -5.12 21.52
C SER A 48 30.27 -4.87 22.87
N GLY A 49 29.47 -4.48 23.86
CA GLY A 49 29.87 -4.73 25.23
C GLY A 49 30.18 -6.22 25.27
N THR A 50 31.47 -6.53 25.31
CA THR A 50 31.98 -7.88 25.16
C THR A 50 31.48 -8.74 26.30
N ALA A 51 30.53 -9.61 26.01
CA ALA A 51 30.44 -10.91 26.64
C ALA A 51 30.21 -11.91 25.50
N GLY A 52 31.28 -12.57 25.07
CA GLY A 52 31.22 -13.60 24.04
C GLY A 52 30.31 -14.76 24.46
N PRO A 53 29.84 -15.59 23.51
CA PRO A 53 29.06 -16.76 23.83
C PRO A 53 29.94 -17.76 24.59
N SER A 54 29.66 -18.02 25.87
CA SER A 54 30.25 -19.16 26.57
C SER A 54 29.78 -20.46 25.90
N PRO A 55 30.64 -21.48 25.69
CA PRO A 55 30.27 -22.74 25.03
C PRO A 55 29.40 -23.67 25.91
N HIS A 56 28.78 -23.15 26.97
CA HIS A 56 27.97 -23.91 27.91
C HIS A 56 26.58 -23.28 28.07
N LEU A 57 25.82 -23.17 26.98
CA LEU A 57 24.36 -23.08 27.05
C LEU A 57 23.76 -24.05 26.03
N GLN A 58 23.71 -25.32 26.45
CA GLN A 58 22.72 -26.26 25.97
C GLN A 58 21.32 -25.63 26.05
N ALA A 59 20.48 -25.99 25.08
CA ALA A 59 19.04 -25.81 25.04
C ALA A 59 18.41 -25.33 26.36
N GLY A 60 18.12 -24.04 26.45
CA GLY A 60 17.48 -23.41 27.60
C GLY A 60 16.18 -22.74 27.15
N HIS A 61 15.07 -23.33 27.58
CA HIS A 61 13.72 -22.80 27.49
C HIS A 61 13.61 -21.33 27.97
N GLY A 62 12.72 -20.58 27.32
CA GLY A 62 11.97 -19.43 27.86
C GLY A 62 12.66 -18.52 28.85
N ASN A 63 13.27 -17.43 28.37
CA ASN A 63 13.51 -16.26 29.21
C ASN A 63 12.32 -15.29 29.09
N HIS A 64 11.15 -15.74 29.54
CA HIS A 64 10.02 -14.86 29.82
C HIS A 64 10.39 -14.00 31.03
N ARG A 65 10.89 -12.79 30.80
CA ARG A 65 10.66 -11.74 31.81
C ARG A 65 9.14 -11.53 31.86
N PRO A 66 8.49 -11.60 33.02
CA PRO A 66 7.06 -11.32 33.11
C PRO A 66 6.83 -9.91 32.57
N VAL A 67 6.00 -9.80 31.53
CA VAL A 67 5.45 -8.51 31.10
C VAL A 67 4.77 -7.94 32.34
N ARG A 68 5.20 -6.76 32.80
CA ARG A 68 4.47 -6.07 33.87
C ARG A 68 3.04 -5.83 33.37
N PRO A 69 2.00 -6.04 34.19
CA PRO A 69 0.63 -5.70 33.80
C PRO A 69 0.59 -4.25 33.29
N GLY A 70 0.16 -4.05 32.03
CA GLY A 70 0.11 -2.73 31.38
C GLY A 70 1.38 -2.29 30.63
N GLY A 71 2.41 -3.14 30.53
CA GLY A 71 3.59 -2.89 29.69
C GLY A 71 3.42 -3.38 28.25
N TRP A 72 4.21 -2.83 27.34
CA TRP A 72 4.25 -3.30 25.95
C TRP A 72 4.76 -4.76 25.87
N PRO A 73 4.08 -5.65 25.11
CA PRO A 73 4.65 -6.93 24.75
C PRO A 73 5.81 -6.73 23.76
N MET A 74 6.68 -7.75 23.63
CA MET A 74 7.70 -7.73 22.59
C MET A 74 7.06 -7.87 21.21
N PRO A 75 7.48 -7.09 20.20
CA PRO A 75 6.95 -7.22 18.85
C PRO A 75 7.24 -8.62 18.29
N PRO A 76 6.32 -9.20 17.49
CA PRO A 76 6.56 -10.46 16.79
C PRO A 76 7.87 -10.40 16.00
N MET A 77 8.75 -11.40 16.22
CA MET A 77 10.03 -11.51 15.55
C MET A 77 9.92 -12.42 14.32
N ILE A 78 10.58 -12.05 13.22
CA ILE A 78 10.70 -12.94 12.06
C ILE A 78 11.73 -14.03 12.35
N ALA A 79 11.38 -15.28 12.05
CA ALA A 79 12.30 -16.41 12.15
C ALA A 79 13.58 -16.18 11.33
N GLY A 80 14.74 -16.39 11.94
CA GLY A 80 16.05 -16.19 11.30
C GLY A 80 16.60 -14.77 11.40
N ILE A 81 15.84 -13.81 11.95
CA ILE A 81 16.31 -12.44 12.19
C ILE A 81 16.61 -12.26 13.68
N SER A 82 17.84 -11.86 13.98
CA SER A 82 18.27 -11.64 15.37
C SER A 82 17.85 -10.26 15.90
N MET A 83 17.50 -10.20 17.18
CA MET A 83 17.26 -8.92 17.85
C MET A 83 18.57 -8.19 18.10
N ALA A 84 18.60 -6.90 17.74
CA ALA A 84 19.66 -6.01 18.19
C ALA A 84 19.59 -5.87 19.71
N GLN A 85 20.45 -6.57 20.45
CA GLN A 85 20.50 -6.53 21.93
C GLN A 85 20.61 -5.11 22.49
N SER A 86 21.18 -4.17 21.72
CA SER A 86 21.28 -2.76 22.08
C SER A 86 19.93 -2.07 22.27
N LEU A 87 18.86 -2.55 21.63
CA LEU A 87 17.49 -2.03 21.75
C LEU A 87 16.66 -2.73 22.83
N ALA A 88 17.21 -3.76 23.48
CA ALA A 88 16.50 -4.50 24.52
C ALA A 88 16.12 -3.58 25.69
N GLY A 89 14.86 -3.68 26.13
CA GLY A 89 14.32 -2.90 27.23
C GLY A 89 13.83 -1.49 26.88
N LEU A 90 13.91 -1.07 25.62
CA LEU A 90 13.21 0.12 25.14
C LEU A 90 11.72 -0.21 24.89
N SER A 91 10.88 0.81 25.02
CA SER A 91 9.45 0.72 24.70
C SER A 91 8.97 2.03 24.06
N PRO A 92 7.91 2.00 23.24
CA PRO A 92 7.33 3.19 22.66
C PRO A 92 6.87 4.19 23.70
N GLY A 93 6.96 5.48 23.38
CA GLY A 93 6.48 6.59 24.21
C GLY A 93 4.95 6.78 24.19
N ALA A 94 4.19 5.72 24.00
CA ALA A 94 2.73 5.70 23.95
C ALA A 94 2.18 4.61 24.87
N THR A 95 0.93 4.74 25.31
CA THR A 95 0.27 3.73 26.13
C THR A 95 -0.23 2.58 25.24
N PRO A 96 0.11 1.30 25.54
CA PRO A 96 -0.40 0.18 24.76
C PRO A 96 -1.91 0.06 24.90
N TRP A 97 -2.60 -0.11 23.78
CA TRP A 97 -4.06 -0.18 23.72
C TRP A 97 -4.54 -1.23 22.73
N LEU A 98 -5.61 -1.92 23.10
CA LEU A 98 -6.38 -2.82 22.26
C LEU A 98 -7.86 -2.56 22.52
N PRO A 99 -8.74 -2.75 21.52
CA PRO A 99 -10.19 -2.66 21.74
C PRO A 99 -10.62 -3.71 22.76
N ALA A 100 -11.61 -3.35 23.58
CA ALA A 100 -12.19 -4.29 24.53
C ALA A 100 -12.88 -5.44 23.78
N MET A 101 -12.60 -6.67 24.19
CA MET A 101 -13.27 -7.85 23.65
C MET A 101 -14.65 -8.02 24.28
N ASP A 102 -15.70 -7.76 23.51
CA ASP A 102 -17.06 -8.19 23.86
C ASP A 102 -17.34 -9.58 23.26
N SER A 103 -17.56 -10.57 24.13
CA SER A 103 -17.86 -11.96 23.72
C SER A 103 -19.24 -12.11 23.08
N MET A 104 -20.13 -11.12 23.23
CA MET A 104 -21.47 -11.08 22.62
C MET A 104 -21.52 -10.32 21.29
N ALA A 105 -20.45 -9.59 20.93
CA ALA A 105 -20.36 -8.93 19.62
C ALA A 105 -20.48 -9.95 18.45
N PRO A 106 -20.85 -9.53 17.24
CA PRO A 106 -20.88 -10.44 16.09
C PRO A 106 -19.46 -10.81 15.63
N ILE A 107 -19.29 -12.04 15.15
CA ILE A 107 -18.09 -12.43 14.39
C ILE A 107 -18.28 -11.92 12.96
N ALA A 108 -17.22 -11.36 12.38
CA ALA A 108 -17.18 -10.81 11.03
C ALA A 108 -17.73 -11.81 10.01
N ALA A 109 -18.78 -11.40 9.30
CA ALA A 109 -19.23 -12.07 8.08
C ALA A 109 -18.36 -11.68 6.89
N THR A 110 -18.43 -12.48 5.83
CA THR A 110 -17.82 -12.14 4.54
C THR A 110 -18.58 -11.02 3.85
N SER A 111 -17.88 -10.25 3.02
CA SER A 111 -18.48 -9.15 2.27
C SER A 111 -19.62 -9.59 1.35
N ASP A 112 -20.79 -8.98 1.53
CA ASP A 112 -21.93 -9.07 0.62
C ASP A 112 -21.71 -8.16 -0.60
N VAL A 113 -22.28 -8.53 -1.74
CA VAL A 113 -22.33 -7.65 -2.91
C VAL A 113 -23.65 -6.91 -2.93
N LEU A 114 -23.62 -5.61 -2.62
CA LEU A 114 -24.77 -4.72 -2.65
C LEU A 114 -24.85 -4.05 -4.03
N ARG A 115 -25.81 -4.48 -4.85
CA ARG A 115 -26.11 -3.80 -6.11
C ARG A 115 -27.00 -2.60 -5.84
N LEU A 116 -26.49 -1.41 -6.09
CA LEU A 116 -27.19 -0.15 -5.80
C LEU A 116 -27.45 0.63 -7.09
N GLY A 117 -28.69 1.08 -7.25
CA GLY A 117 -29.18 1.92 -8.34
C GLY A 117 -28.93 3.40 -8.10
N ASP A 118 -29.15 4.21 -9.13
CA ASP A 118 -29.11 5.67 -9.00
C ASP A 118 -30.20 6.17 -8.04
N GLY A 119 -29.82 7.01 -7.07
CA GLY A 119 -30.70 7.55 -6.04
C GLY A 119 -30.88 6.65 -4.81
N ASP A 120 -30.31 5.44 -4.79
CA ASP A 120 -30.44 4.55 -3.64
C ASP A 120 -29.78 5.12 -2.38
N THR A 121 -30.33 4.72 -1.22
CA THR A 121 -29.79 5.05 0.09
C THR A 121 -29.23 3.81 0.77
N LEU A 122 -27.97 3.88 1.19
CA LEU A 122 -27.30 2.85 1.98
C LEU A 122 -27.15 3.31 3.43
N ARG A 123 -27.50 2.45 4.38
CA ARG A 123 -27.09 2.60 5.77
C ARG A 123 -25.78 1.85 5.99
N LEU A 124 -24.74 2.57 6.39
CA LEU A 124 -23.41 2.02 6.68
C LEU A 124 -23.09 2.24 8.15
N GLU A 125 -23.17 1.18 8.94
CA GLU A 125 -22.92 1.20 10.38
C GLU A 125 -21.52 0.65 10.67
N ALA A 126 -20.66 1.45 11.31
CA ALA A 126 -19.40 0.96 11.89
C ALA A 126 -19.63 0.60 13.36
N ALA A 127 -19.31 -0.62 13.76
CA ALA A 127 -19.51 -1.10 15.13
C ALA A 127 -18.40 -2.06 15.57
N PRO A 128 -18.14 -2.21 16.88
CA PRO A 128 -17.28 -3.26 17.41
C PRO A 128 -17.74 -4.67 16.99
N GLY A 129 -16.79 -5.57 16.80
CA GLY A 129 -17.04 -6.96 16.43
C GLY A 129 -15.83 -7.85 16.70
N ARG A 130 -15.89 -9.10 16.25
CA ARG A 130 -14.80 -10.07 16.35
C ARG A 130 -14.33 -10.51 14.98
N ARG A 131 -13.01 -10.67 14.81
CA ARG A 131 -12.36 -11.21 13.60
C ARG A 131 -11.60 -12.48 13.94
N ILE A 132 -11.37 -13.33 12.94
CA ILE A 132 -10.55 -14.54 13.12
C ILE A 132 -9.14 -14.24 12.60
N ILE A 133 -8.17 -14.10 13.50
CA ILE A 133 -6.77 -13.80 13.18
C ILE A 133 -5.89 -14.80 13.93
N GLY A 134 -4.94 -15.45 13.26
CA GLY A 134 -4.09 -16.49 13.83
C GLY A 134 -4.87 -17.69 14.39
N GLY A 135 -6.09 -17.93 13.88
CA GLY A 135 -7.01 -18.95 14.40
C GLY A 135 -7.69 -18.57 15.73
N ARG A 136 -7.55 -17.34 16.20
CA ARG A 136 -8.13 -16.80 17.43
C ARG A 136 -9.25 -15.82 17.11
N GLN A 137 -10.23 -15.69 18.01
CA GLN A 137 -11.19 -14.60 17.94
C GLN A 137 -10.55 -13.35 18.56
N GLU A 138 -10.32 -12.34 17.74
CA GLU A 138 -9.68 -11.09 18.11
C GLU A 138 -10.69 -9.93 17.95
N ALA A 139 -10.59 -8.91 18.80
CA ALA A 139 -11.50 -7.77 18.75
C ALA A 139 -11.17 -6.88 17.55
N GLY A 140 -12.18 -6.28 16.95
CA GLY A 140 -12.02 -5.39 15.81
C GLY A 140 -13.29 -4.62 15.51
N TYR A 141 -13.39 -4.09 14.30
CA TYR A 141 -14.51 -3.28 13.86
C TYR A 141 -15.06 -3.78 12.54
N LEU A 142 -16.39 -3.65 12.38
CA LEU A 142 -17.12 -4.20 11.25
C LEU A 142 -17.99 -3.10 10.62
N PHE A 143 -18.06 -3.09 9.29
CA PHE A 143 -19.10 -2.37 8.56
C PHE A 143 -20.28 -3.31 8.34
N ASN A 144 -21.46 -2.97 8.86
CA ASN A 144 -22.68 -3.78 8.73
C ASN A 144 -22.47 -5.26 9.14
N GLY A 145 -21.64 -5.50 10.17
CA GLY A 145 -21.29 -6.85 10.64
C GLY A 145 -20.28 -7.61 9.77
N GLN A 146 -19.63 -6.95 8.80
CA GLN A 146 -18.70 -7.53 7.85
C GLN A 146 -17.30 -6.89 7.97
N ALA A 147 -16.25 -7.69 7.79
CA ALA A 147 -14.87 -7.23 7.62
C ALA A 147 -14.16 -8.15 6.60
N PRO A 148 -13.89 -7.70 5.37
CA PRO A 148 -14.13 -6.34 4.85
C PRO A 148 -15.64 -6.03 4.79
N GLY A 149 -15.99 -4.75 4.80
CA GLY A 149 -17.36 -4.27 4.65
C GLY A 149 -18.00 -4.68 3.32
N PRO A 150 -19.30 -4.34 3.14
CA PRO A 150 -20.02 -4.66 1.91
C PRO A 150 -19.33 -4.14 0.64
N ILE A 151 -19.39 -4.92 -0.43
CA ILE A 151 -18.97 -4.50 -1.76
C ILE A 151 -20.10 -3.71 -2.39
N LEU A 152 -19.84 -2.44 -2.72
CA LEU A 152 -20.80 -1.58 -3.41
C LEU A 152 -20.65 -1.76 -4.93
N ASP A 153 -21.60 -2.44 -5.56
CA ASP A 153 -21.67 -2.64 -7.01
C ASP A 153 -22.64 -1.61 -7.61
N VAL A 154 -22.07 -0.61 -8.29
CA VAL A 154 -22.81 0.55 -8.80
C VAL A 154 -22.58 0.73 -10.29
N LEU A 155 -23.51 1.39 -10.97
CA LEU A 155 -23.32 1.81 -12.35
C LEU A 155 -22.64 3.18 -12.40
N GLN A 156 -21.77 3.35 -13.39
CA GLN A 156 -21.19 4.64 -13.73
C GLN A 156 -22.31 5.65 -14.03
N GLY A 157 -22.17 6.86 -13.53
CA GLY A 157 -23.15 7.94 -13.63
C GLY A 157 -24.20 7.94 -12.52
N SER A 158 -24.27 6.90 -11.68
CA SER A 158 -25.17 6.87 -10.53
C SER A 158 -24.73 7.84 -9.42
N ASN A 159 -25.69 8.19 -8.58
CA ASN A 159 -25.52 8.90 -7.32
C ASN A 159 -26.09 8.05 -6.19
N LEU A 160 -25.43 8.07 -5.03
CA LEU A 160 -25.90 7.38 -3.83
C LEU A 160 -25.94 8.31 -2.63
N VAL A 161 -26.86 8.06 -1.72
CA VAL A 161 -26.83 8.65 -0.38
C VAL A 161 -26.39 7.57 0.60
N VAL A 162 -25.38 7.86 1.43
CA VAL A 162 -24.96 6.94 2.50
C VAL A 162 -25.19 7.58 3.85
N GLU A 163 -26.08 6.99 4.66
CA GLU A 163 -26.18 7.29 6.09
C GLU A 163 -25.11 6.49 6.83
N PHE A 164 -24.03 7.16 7.18
CA PHE A 164 -23.01 6.59 8.05
C PHE A 164 -23.42 6.75 9.50
N ILE A 165 -23.34 5.66 10.27
CA ILE A 165 -23.63 5.64 11.70
C ILE A 165 -22.39 5.12 12.41
N ASN A 166 -21.85 5.92 13.32
CA ASN A 166 -20.68 5.55 14.09
C ASN A 166 -21.10 4.96 15.44
N ARG A 167 -20.87 3.66 15.64
CA ARG A 167 -21.06 2.97 16.92
C ARG A 167 -19.75 2.50 17.54
N THR A 168 -18.60 2.94 17.01
CA THR A 168 -17.30 2.70 17.64
C THR A 168 -17.08 3.69 18.79
N GLU A 169 -16.09 3.40 19.62
CA GLU A 169 -15.63 4.29 20.69
C GLU A 169 -14.78 5.47 20.20
N TRP A 170 -14.41 5.48 18.92
CA TRP A 170 -13.59 6.51 18.30
C TRP A 170 -14.44 7.44 17.44
N PRO A 171 -14.15 8.76 17.37
CA PRO A 171 -14.62 9.57 16.26
C PRO A 171 -14.19 8.96 14.92
N ALA A 172 -15.01 9.08 13.88
CA ALA A 172 -14.71 8.51 12.57
C ALA A 172 -15.24 9.40 11.44
N ALA A 173 -14.57 9.39 10.31
CA ALA A 173 -15.09 9.92 9.04
C ALA A 173 -14.71 8.92 7.95
N ILE A 174 -15.57 8.74 6.95
CA ILE A 174 -15.36 7.73 5.90
C ILE A 174 -14.90 8.44 4.65
N HIS A 175 -13.68 8.14 4.24
CA HIS A 175 -13.14 8.55 2.95
C HIS A 175 -13.52 7.54 1.87
N TRP A 176 -13.89 8.06 0.71
CA TRP A 176 -14.32 7.28 -0.46
C TRP A 176 -13.21 7.27 -1.50
N HIS A 177 -12.18 6.49 -1.19
CA HIS A 177 -10.89 6.50 -1.84
C HIS A 177 -10.97 6.40 -3.37
N GLY A 178 -10.47 7.44 -4.03
CA GLY A 178 -10.37 7.55 -5.48
C GLY A 178 -11.64 8.03 -6.19
N LEU A 179 -12.76 8.22 -5.50
CA LEU A 179 -13.96 8.79 -6.11
C LEU A 179 -13.78 10.30 -6.38
N ARG A 180 -14.17 10.73 -7.57
CA ARG A 180 -14.36 12.15 -7.88
C ARG A 180 -15.78 12.57 -7.49
N LEU A 181 -15.93 12.96 -6.22
CA LEU A 181 -17.20 13.33 -5.57
C LEU A 181 -17.23 14.81 -5.16
N ASP A 182 -18.28 15.25 -4.47
CA ASP A 182 -18.35 16.58 -3.85
C ASP A 182 -17.47 16.63 -2.59
N ALA A 183 -16.57 17.61 -2.48
CA ALA A 183 -15.64 17.72 -1.35
C ALA A 183 -16.33 17.62 0.02
N ALA A 184 -17.57 18.10 0.17
CA ALA A 184 -18.32 17.99 1.44
C ALA A 184 -18.62 16.53 1.87
N SER A 185 -18.44 15.55 0.98
CA SER A 185 -18.59 14.11 1.24
C SER A 185 -17.26 13.36 1.17
N ASP A 186 -16.12 14.05 1.22
CA ASP A 186 -14.79 13.44 1.09
C ASP A 186 -14.31 12.70 2.34
N GLY A 187 -14.85 13.02 3.53
CA GLY A 187 -14.52 12.26 4.74
C GLY A 187 -13.26 12.70 5.47
N VAL A 188 -12.78 13.94 5.34
CA VAL A 188 -11.52 14.40 5.95
C VAL A 188 -11.78 15.36 7.12
N PRO A 189 -11.60 14.93 8.38
CA PRO A 189 -11.75 15.77 9.56
C PRO A 189 -10.89 17.04 9.51
N GLY A 190 -11.50 18.20 9.75
CA GLY A 190 -10.80 19.49 9.80
C GLY A 190 -10.47 20.10 8.43
N LEU A 191 -10.79 19.41 7.32
CA LEU A 191 -10.68 19.95 5.96
C LEU A 191 -12.04 20.04 5.29
N THR A 192 -12.74 18.92 5.17
CA THR A 192 -14.00 18.83 4.41
C THR A 192 -15.22 18.60 5.30
N GLN A 193 -15.03 18.03 6.49
CA GLN A 193 -16.07 17.83 7.47
C GLN A 193 -15.48 17.74 8.89
N GLU A 194 -16.35 17.70 9.90
CA GLU A 194 -15.98 17.25 11.24
C GLU A 194 -16.00 15.72 11.35
N ALA A 195 -15.22 15.17 12.27
CA ALA A 195 -15.31 13.75 12.60
C ALA A 195 -16.68 13.42 13.22
N VAL A 196 -17.28 12.30 12.81
CA VAL A 196 -18.55 11.82 13.36
C VAL A 196 -18.28 11.22 14.73
N PRO A 197 -18.82 11.80 15.82
CA PRO A 197 -18.55 11.31 17.17
C PRO A 197 -19.18 9.91 17.39
N PRO A 198 -18.73 9.16 18.41
CA PRO A 198 -19.42 7.95 18.87
C PRO A 198 -20.93 8.17 19.07
N GLY A 199 -21.75 7.29 18.52
CA GLY A 199 -23.22 7.41 18.49
C GLY A 199 -23.77 8.40 17.46
N GLY A 200 -22.91 9.13 16.75
CA GLY A 200 -23.25 10.11 15.74
C GLY A 200 -23.62 9.52 14.38
N ARG A 201 -24.06 10.40 13.48
CA ARG A 201 -24.39 10.06 12.09
C ARG A 201 -23.94 11.14 11.12
N PHE A 202 -23.72 10.77 9.87
CA PHE A 202 -23.41 11.69 8.77
C PHE A 202 -24.02 11.20 7.46
N LEU A 203 -24.44 12.13 6.60
CA LEU A 203 -24.99 11.82 5.28
C LEU A 203 -23.98 12.16 4.18
N TYR A 204 -23.43 11.14 3.55
CA TYR A 204 -22.59 11.30 2.36
C TYR A 204 -23.43 11.30 1.09
N ARG A 205 -23.08 12.15 0.13
CA ARG A 205 -23.65 12.15 -1.23
C ARG A 205 -22.56 11.78 -2.22
N LEU A 206 -22.61 10.54 -2.68
CA LEU A 206 -21.60 9.96 -3.55
C LEU A 206 -22.00 10.10 -5.01
N ARG A 207 -21.02 10.37 -5.87
CA ARG A 207 -21.16 10.41 -7.32
C ARG A 207 -20.14 9.45 -7.92
N PHE A 208 -20.54 8.74 -8.98
CA PHE A 208 -19.68 7.74 -9.64
C PHE A 208 -19.44 8.10 -11.11
N PRO A 209 -18.72 9.19 -11.42
CA PRO A 209 -18.54 9.64 -12.80
C PRO A 209 -17.67 8.69 -13.65
N ASP A 210 -16.79 7.91 -13.03
CA ASP A 210 -15.82 7.05 -13.72
C ASP A 210 -15.98 5.58 -13.32
N ALA A 211 -15.99 4.69 -14.32
CA ALA A 211 -15.86 3.26 -14.08
C ALA A 211 -14.48 2.91 -13.53
N GLY A 212 -14.40 1.97 -12.58
CA GLY A 212 -13.16 1.65 -11.89
C GLY A 212 -13.37 0.81 -10.64
N ILE A 213 -12.27 0.61 -9.91
CA ILE A 213 -12.28 -0.07 -8.61
C ILE A 213 -11.86 0.96 -7.57
N TYR A 214 -12.74 1.19 -6.61
CA TYR A 214 -12.53 2.11 -5.51
C TYR A 214 -12.74 1.35 -4.20
N TRP A 215 -12.52 2.03 -3.10
CA TRP A 215 -12.73 1.46 -1.78
C TRP A 215 -13.07 2.58 -0.81
N TYR A 216 -13.49 2.24 0.40
CA TYR A 216 -13.83 3.21 1.42
C TYR A 216 -13.26 2.77 2.76
N HIS A 217 -12.77 3.73 3.55
CA HIS A 217 -12.10 3.49 4.81
C HIS A 217 -12.17 4.71 5.73
N PRO A 218 -11.92 4.56 7.05
CA PRO A 218 -11.81 5.69 7.97
C PRO A 218 -10.64 6.61 7.64
N HIS A 219 -10.86 7.93 7.78
CA HIS A 219 -9.83 8.98 7.70
C HIS A 219 -9.59 9.65 9.06
N HIS A 220 -9.81 8.91 10.13
CA HIS A 220 -9.49 9.30 11.50
C HIS A 220 -9.00 8.07 12.24
N ARG A 221 -7.83 8.16 12.90
CA ARG A 221 -7.15 7.00 13.49
C ARG A 221 -7.13 5.81 12.52
N GLU A 222 -6.76 6.08 11.27
CA GLU A 222 -6.66 5.06 10.21
C GLU A 222 -5.73 3.91 10.65
N ASP A 223 -4.66 4.24 11.40
CA ASP A 223 -3.73 3.30 12.03
C ASP A 223 -4.42 2.24 12.90
N VAL A 224 -5.61 2.54 13.42
CA VAL A 224 -6.40 1.64 14.26
C VAL A 224 -7.63 1.13 13.51
N LEU A 225 -8.50 2.03 13.07
CA LEU A 225 -9.84 1.67 12.61
C LEU A 225 -9.78 0.86 11.29
N GLN A 226 -8.89 1.22 10.36
CA GLN A 226 -8.70 0.47 9.12
C GLN A 226 -8.04 -0.88 9.39
N ASP A 227 -6.92 -0.89 10.10
CA ASP A 227 -6.14 -2.10 10.44
C ASP A 227 -7.02 -3.15 11.16
N LEU A 228 -7.94 -2.67 12.02
CA LEU A 228 -8.88 -3.51 12.76
C LEU A 228 -10.16 -3.90 12.00
N GLY A 229 -10.32 -3.51 10.73
CA GLY A 229 -11.29 -4.12 9.81
C GLY A 229 -12.28 -3.17 9.14
N LEU A 230 -12.23 -1.85 9.40
CA LEU A 230 -13.08 -0.89 8.69
C LEU A 230 -12.48 -0.55 7.34
N TYR A 231 -12.81 -1.34 6.34
CA TYR A 231 -12.61 -1.00 4.93
C TYR A 231 -13.58 -1.81 4.07
N GLY A 232 -13.96 -1.30 2.90
CA GLY A 232 -14.78 -2.04 1.94
C GLY A 232 -14.56 -1.59 0.51
N THR A 233 -15.06 -2.36 -0.45
CA THR A 233 -14.74 -2.17 -1.88
C THR A 233 -15.93 -1.57 -2.64
N ILE A 234 -15.64 -0.78 -3.65
CA ILE A 234 -16.62 -0.22 -4.57
C ILE A 234 -16.23 -0.63 -5.99
N VAL A 235 -17.16 -1.22 -6.72
CA VAL A 235 -17.00 -1.58 -8.12
C VAL A 235 -17.95 -0.73 -8.94
N VAL A 236 -17.42 0.19 -9.74
CA VAL A 236 -18.21 1.02 -10.64
C VAL A 236 -18.17 0.42 -12.04
N ARG A 237 -19.28 -0.18 -12.46
CA ARG A 237 -19.42 -0.77 -13.79
C ARG A 237 -19.76 0.29 -14.84
N ALA A 238 -19.15 0.22 -16.02
CA ALA A 238 -19.48 1.13 -17.12
C ALA A 238 -20.97 1.02 -17.51
N ALA A 239 -21.64 2.17 -17.69
CA ALA A 239 -23.08 2.25 -17.93
C ALA A 239 -23.52 1.69 -19.29
N THR A 240 -22.63 1.76 -20.29
CA THR A 240 -22.94 1.34 -21.65
C THR A 240 -22.21 0.05 -22.03
N ALA A 241 -22.99 -1.00 -22.26
CA ALA A 241 -22.58 -2.13 -23.10
C ALA A 241 -22.39 -1.73 -24.59
N THR A 242 -22.67 -0.47 -24.98
CA THR A 242 -22.19 0.12 -26.24
C THR A 242 -20.71 0.49 -26.16
N SER A 243 -19.89 -0.36 -25.56
CA SER A 243 -19.17 -1.29 -26.40
C SER A 243 -18.66 -2.48 -25.58
N GLY A 244 -18.78 -3.69 -26.10
CA GLY A 244 -17.79 -4.73 -25.83
C GLY A 244 -16.37 -4.37 -26.32
N ALA A 245 -16.03 -3.08 -26.50
CA ALA A 245 -14.77 -2.59 -27.05
C ALA A 245 -13.92 -1.96 -25.94
N GLY A 246 -13.67 -2.72 -24.89
CA GLY A 246 -12.75 -2.28 -23.84
C GLY A 246 -12.03 -3.46 -23.22
N VAL A 247 -12.77 -4.39 -22.62
CA VAL A 247 -12.20 -5.46 -21.80
C VAL A 247 -12.52 -6.84 -22.38
N ASN A 248 -11.76 -7.87 -21.99
CA ASN A 248 -12.06 -9.23 -22.44
C ASN A 248 -13.34 -9.77 -21.78
N PRO A 249 -14.15 -10.61 -22.45
CA PRO A 249 -15.08 -11.47 -21.74
C PRO A 249 -14.31 -12.35 -20.75
N VAL A 250 -14.85 -12.48 -19.55
CA VAL A 250 -14.37 -13.38 -18.49
C VAL A 250 -15.57 -14.13 -17.93
N HIS A 251 -15.34 -15.25 -17.24
CA HIS A 251 -16.44 -16.01 -16.63
C HIS A 251 -16.93 -15.35 -15.35
N ARG A 252 -16.00 -14.80 -14.55
CA ARG A 252 -16.28 -14.13 -13.28
C ARG A 252 -15.30 -13.00 -13.02
N GLU A 253 -15.80 -11.97 -12.37
CA GLU A 253 -15.00 -10.90 -11.77
C GLU A 253 -14.98 -11.10 -10.25
N LEU A 254 -13.81 -10.95 -9.63
CA LEU A 254 -13.60 -11.23 -8.22
C LEU A 254 -12.81 -10.08 -7.57
N PRO A 255 -13.44 -9.27 -6.72
CA PRO A 255 -12.75 -8.41 -5.77
C PRO A 255 -11.89 -9.22 -4.81
N LEU A 256 -10.58 -8.92 -4.80
CA LEU A 256 -9.59 -9.50 -3.91
C LEU A 256 -8.93 -8.39 -3.12
N VAL A 257 -9.38 -8.21 -1.87
CA VAL A 257 -8.86 -7.26 -0.90
C VAL A 257 -7.69 -7.91 -0.16
N LEU A 258 -6.51 -7.30 -0.32
CA LEU A 258 -5.26 -7.64 0.32
C LEU A 258 -5.12 -6.78 1.57
N ASP A 259 -4.81 -7.41 2.68
CA ASP A 259 -4.61 -6.75 3.97
C ASP A 259 -3.64 -7.58 4.81
N ASP A 260 -3.14 -7.04 5.91
CA ASP A 260 -2.37 -7.78 6.89
C ASP A 260 -2.56 -7.25 8.30
N VAL A 261 -2.40 -8.12 9.29
CA VAL A 261 -2.53 -7.76 10.71
C VAL A 261 -1.29 -8.17 11.47
N LEU A 262 -0.75 -7.26 12.27
CA LEU A 262 0.36 -7.55 13.18
C LEU A 262 -0.17 -8.28 14.42
N ALA A 263 0.09 -9.58 14.48
CA ALA A 263 -0.28 -10.44 15.61
C ALA A 263 0.85 -11.43 15.95
N GLY A 264 0.92 -11.81 17.23
CA GLY A 264 1.84 -12.81 17.75
C GLY A 264 1.10 -13.95 18.45
N GLU A 265 1.82 -14.73 19.25
CA GLU A 265 1.23 -15.85 20.02
C GLU A 265 0.13 -15.39 20.98
N GLU A 266 0.22 -14.16 21.48
CA GLU A 266 -0.70 -13.56 22.44
C GLU A 266 -1.93 -12.90 21.78
N GLY A 267 -2.00 -12.85 20.45
CA GLY A 267 -3.06 -12.18 19.69
C GLY A 267 -2.57 -10.93 18.96
N ILE A 268 -3.48 -10.00 18.64
CA ILE A 268 -3.14 -8.74 17.96
C ILE A 268 -2.15 -7.94 18.80
N PHE A 269 -1.09 -7.44 18.15
CA PHE A 269 -0.11 -6.59 18.83
C PHE A 269 -0.75 -5.25 19.23
N PRO A 270 -0.50 -4.66 20.40
CA PRO A 270 -1.15 -3.41 20.79
C PRO A 270 -0.85 -2.23 19.85
N TYR A 271 -1.75 -1.26 19.85
CA TYR A 271 -1.60 0.07 19.23
C TYR A 271 -1.21 1.09 20.30
N GLY A 272 -0.76 2.28 19.89
CA GLY A 272 -0.62 3.40 20.81
C GLY A 272 -1.95 4.11 20.99
N SER A 273 -2.38 4.35 22.23
CA SER A 273 -3.69 4.94 22.50
C SER A 273 -3.76 6.40 22.04
N GLU A 274 -2.68 7.16 22.26
CA GLU A 274 -2.59 8.60 22.03
C GLU A 274 -2.04 8.94 20.64
N THR A 275 -1.12 8.11 20.15
CA THR A 275 -0.36 8.33 18.91
C THR A 275 0.00 6.97 18.32
N PRO A 276 0.05 6.84 16.98
CA PRO A 276 0.59 5.64 16.36
C PRO A 276 2.03 5.37 16.81
N THR A 277 2.33 4.09 16.99
CA THR A 277 3.70 3.53 16.99
C THR A 277 4.06 3.14 15.56
N HIS A 278 5.20 2.47 15.32
CA HIS A 278 5.61 2.08 13.95
C HIS A 278 5.71 3.29 13.01
N ALA A 279 6.03 4.47 13.57
CA ALA A 279 5.99 5.72 12.83
C ALA A 279 7.09 5.87 11.78
N LEU A 280 7.99 4.88 11.67
CA LEU A 280 9.03 4.86 10.65
C LEU A 280 8.64 4.02 9.45
N MET A 281 8.44 2.71 9.56
CA MET A 281 8.17 1.85 8.39
C MET A 281 6.67 1.68 8.13
N GLY A 282 5.83 2.11 9.07
CA GLY A 282 4.43 1.76 9.13
C GLY A 282 4.21 0.35 9.69
N ARG A 283 2.99 0.06 10.09
CA ARG A 283 2.69 -1.17 10.81
C ARG A 283 2.54 -2.36 9.85
N LEU A 284 3.63 -3.08 9.62
CA LEU A 284 3.65 -4.29 8.79
C LEU A 284 3.23 -5.54 9.58
N GLY A 285 2.13 -6.16 9.17
CA GLY A 285 1.55 -7.35 9.76
C GLY A 285 2.29 -8.66 9.50
N THR A 286 2.05 -9.64 10.36
CA THR A 286 2.58 -11.01 10.28
C THR A 286 1.58 -12.00 9.69
N HIS A 287 0.28 -11.68 9.76
CA HIS A 287 -0.81 -12.47 9.22
C HIS A 287 -1.37 -11.78 7.98
N LEU A 288 -1.16 -12.38 6.79
CA LEU A 288 -1.68 -11.84 5.54
C LEU A 288 -3.11 -12.32 5.30
N LEU A 289 -3.98 -11.40 4.90
CA LEU A 289 -5.40 -11.63 4.70
C LEU A 289 -5.78 -11.47 3.23
N LEU A 290 -6.70 -12.32 2.77
CA LEU A 290 -7.39 -12.21 1.50
C LEU A 290 -8.89 -12.17 1.76
N ASN A 291 -9.53 -11.04 1.45
CA ASN A 291 -10.94 -10.77 1.79
C ASN A 291 -11.23 -11.02 3.29
N GLY A 292 -10.36 -10.51 4.17
CA GLY A 292 -10.49 -10.58 5.62
C GLY A 292 -10.16 -11.94 6.26
N ALA A 293 -9.70 -12.93 5.49
CA ALA A 293 -9.37 -14.25 6.00
C ALA A 293 -7.97 -14.73 5.56
N GLU A 294 -7.26 -15.41 6.45
CA GLU A 294 -5.99 -16.06 6.12
C GLU A 294 -6.21 -17.28 5.22
N ARG A 295 -5.31 -17.48 4.24
CA ARG A 295 -5.26 -18.68 3.39
C ARG A 295 -6.62 -19.04 2.77
N ARG A 296 -7.39 -18.02 2.38
CA ARG A 296 -8.76 -18.16 1.87
C ARG A 296 -8.80 -19.15 0.70
N ARG A 297 -9.73 -20.10 0.76
CA ARG A 297 -10.02 -21.01 -0.36
C ARG A 297 -11.13 -20.43 -1.23
N LEU A 298 -10.87 -20.34 -2.52
CA LEU A 298 -11.77 -19.89 -3.57
C LEU A 298 -12.01 -21.06 -4.53
N GLU A 299 -13.22 -21.17 -5.05
CA GLU A 299 -13.55 -22.20 -6.03
C GLU A 299 -13.21 -21.75 -7.45
N GLY A 300 -12.63 -22.64 -8.25
CA GLY A 300 -12.36 -22.43 -9.66
C GLY A 300 -12.84 -23.59 -10.53
N LYS A 301 -13.17 -23.31 -11.79
CA LYS A 301 -13.47 -24.34 -12.80
C LYS A 301 -12.29 -24.54 -13.76
N PRO A 302 -12.12 -25.74 -14.34
CA PRO A 302 -11.09 -25.97 -15.35
C PRO A 302 -11.19 -24.98 -16.51
N ALA A 303 -10.03 -24.43 -16.93
CA ALA A 303 -9.92 -23.43 -18.00
C ALA A 303 -10.69 -22.11 -17.78
N GLU A 304 -11.13 -21.85 -16.55
CA GLU A 304 -11.87 -20.64 -16.23
C GLU A 304 -10.98 -19.40 -16.31
N VAL A 305 -11.39 -18.46 -17.16
CA VAL A 305 -10.86 -17.09 -17.19
C VAL A 305 -11.54 -16.24 -16.10
N LEU A 306 -10.73 -15.70 -15.19
CA LEU A 306 -11.13 -14.83 -14.09
C LEU A 306 -10.57 -13.42 -14.31
N ARG A 307 -11.33 -12.39 -13.92
CA ARG A 307 -10.83 -11.03 -13.70
C ARG A 307 -10.71 -10.80 -12.20
N LEU A 308 -9.49 -10.59 -11.73
CA LEU A 308 -9.19 -10.28 -10.34
C LEU A 308 -9.07 -8.76 -10.20
N LEU A 309 -9.86 -8.20 -9.30
CA LEU A 309 -9.85 -6.78 -8.94
C LEU A 309 -9.04 -6.68 -7.64
N LEU A 310 -7.72 -6.50 -7.76
CA LEU A 310 -6.82 -6.43 -6.61
C LEU A 310 -6.99 -5.08 -5.92
N VAL A 311 -7.22 -5.11 -4.62
CA VAL A 311 -7.32 -3.91 -3.77
C VAL A 311 -6.39 -4.07 -2.60
N ASN A 312 -5.43 -3.16 -2.42
CA ASN A 312 -4.58 -3.17 -1.24
C ASN A 312 -5.12 -2.23 -0.17
N ALA A 313 -5.67 -2.80 0.89
CA ALA A 313 -6.22 -2.09 2.05
C ALA A 313 -5.27 -2.11 3.28
N ALA A 314 -4.09 -2.73 3.16
CA ALA A 314 -3.11 -2.76 4.22
C ALA A 314 -2.62 -1.35 4.57
N SER A 315 -2.39 -1.10 5.86
CA SER A 315 -1.90 0.19 6.37
C SER A 315 -0.56 0.59 5.72
N ALA A 316 0.39 -0.35 5.60
CA ALA A 316 1.77 -0.04 5.17
C ALA A 316 2.34 -0.97 4.10
N ARG A 317 1.79 -2.18 3.94
CA ARG A 317 2.42 -3.22 3.11
C ARG A 317 2.26 -2.98 1.62
N VAL A 318 3.38 -3.06 0.89
CA VAL A 318 3.37 -3.28 -0.55
C VAL A 318 3.33 -4.79 -0.84
N PHE A 319 2.34 -5.24 -1.62
CA PHE A 319 2.25 -6.63 -2.07
C PHE A 319 2.88 -6.81 -3.45
N ASN A 320 3.49 -7.98 -3.70
CA ASN A 320 3.85 -8.42 -5.05
C ASN A 320 3.12 -9.73 -5.36
N VAL A 321 1.93 -9.59 -5.95
CA VAL A 321 0.98 -10.68 -6.15
C VAL A 321 1.34 -11.50 -7.38
N ALA A 322 1.49 -12.81 -7.21
CA ALA A 322 1.65 -13.79 -8.28
C ALA A 322 0.72 -15.00 -8.07
N LEU A 323 0.56 -15.83 -9.11
CA LEU A 323 -0.21 -17.07 -9.05
C LEU A 323 0.68 -18.27 -9.35
N ALA A 324 0.88 -19.15 -8.37
CA ALA A 324 1.67 -20.37 -8.51
C ALA A 324 0.74 -21.57 -8.76
N GLY A 325 0.82 -22.16 -9.95
CA GLY A 325 0.01 -23.31 -10.35
C GLY A 325 0.75 -24.65 -10.25
N PRO A 326 0.07 -25.77 -10.56
CA PRO A 326 0.63 -27.11 -10.47
C PRO A 326 1.78 -27.37 -11.46
N GLU A 327 1.80 -26.67 -12.60
CA GLU A 327 2.82 -26.81 -13.65
C GLU A 327 3.79 -25.62 -13.69
N GLY A 328 3.70 -24.69 -12.74
CA GLY A 328 4.49 -23.46 -12.68
C GLY A 328 3.63 -22.21 -12.49
N ASP A 329 4.29 -21.04 -12.50
CA ASP A 329 3.62 -19.75 -12.35
C ASP A 329 2.68 -19.47 -13.53
N LEU A 330 1.48 -18.97 -13.20
CA LEU A 330 0.51 -18.51 -14.19
C LEU A 330 0.81 -17.05 -14.56
N PRO A 331 0.85 -16.71 -15.86
CA PRO A 331 1.00 -15.33 -16.28
C PRO A 331 -0.27 -14.53 -15.94
N LEU A 332 -0.07 -13.29 -15.51
CA LEU A 332 -1.15 -12.33 -15.29
C LEU A 332 -1.25 -11.43 -16.52
N LYS A 333 -2.46 -11.21 -17.03
CA LYS A 333 -2.71 -10.16 -18.01
C LYS A 333 -3.11 -8.89 -17.28
N LEU A 334 -2.30 -7.84 -17.37
CA LEU A 334 -2.61 -6.54 -16.78
C LEU A 334 -3.58 -5.76 -17.68
N VAL A 335 -4.71 -5.34 -17.10
CA VAL A 335 -5.84 -4.75 -17.85
C VAL A 335 -6.13 -3.31 -17.43
N GLY A 336 -6.06 -3.01 -16.13
CA GLY A 336 -6.36 -1.68 -15.59
C GLY A 336 -5.64 -1.39 -14.27
N ALA A 337 -5.75 -0.15 -13.83
CA ALA A 337 -5.22 0.37 -12.56
C ALA A 337 -6.38 0.93 -11.71
N ASP A 338 -6.09 1.87 -10.81
CA ASP A 338 -7.02 2.47 -9.85
C ASP A 338 -8.36 2.92 -10.48
N ALA A 339 -8.29 3.88 -11.41
CA ALA A 339 -9.46 4.59 -11.95
C ALA A 339 -9.56 4.45 -13.48
N GLY A 340 -9.26 3.26 -14.02
CA GLY A 340 -9.46 2.99 -15.44
C GLY A 340 -8.60 1.87 -16.04
N LEU A 341 -8.75 1.71 -17.35
CA LEU A 341 -8.05 0.70 -18.14
C LEU A 341 -6.71 1.25 -18.66
N TYR A 342 -5.74 0.36 -18.84
CA TYR A 342 -4.55 0.69 -19.62
C TYR A 342 -4.92 0.85 -21.10
N ALA A 343 -4.20 1.70 -21.82
CA ALA A 343 -4.38 1.80 -23.27
C ALA A 343 -3.99 0.49 -23.99
N ARG A 344 -3.03 -0.27 -23.43
CA ARG A 344 -2.56 -1.56 -23.93
C ARG A 344 -2.54 -2.60 -22.81
N GLU A 345 -3.06 -3.78 -23.10
CA GLU A 345 -2.90 -4.93 -22.22
C GLU A 345 -1.50 -5.52 -22.39
N ARG A 346 -0.95 -6.06 -21.30
CA ARG A 346 0.35 -6.73 -21.32
C ARG A 346 0.39 -7.92 -20.37
N TRP A 347 1.26 -8.87 -20.69
CA TRP A 347 1.60 -9.95 -19.77
C TRP A 347 2.57 -9.47 -18.69
N THR A 348 2.36 -9.95 -17.48
CA THR A 348 3.27 -9.75 -16.34
C THR A 348 3.35 -11.02 -15.51
N ALA A 349 4.48 -11.24 -14.86
CA ALA A 349 4.66 -12.37 -13.94
C ALA A 349 3.98 -12.11 -12.59
N SER A 350 3.87 -10.83 -12.20
CA SER A 350 3.28 -10.41 -10.93
C SER A 350 2.72 -8.98 -11.01
N ALA A 351 1.93 -8.61 -10.01
CA ALA A 351 1.42 -7.26 -9.81
C ALA A 351 1.94 -6.68 -8.49
N VAL A 352 2.72 -5.59 -8.56
CA VAL A 352 3.12 -4.83 -7.38
C VAL A 352 2.00 -3.85 -7.04
N VAL A 353 1.41 -4.00 -5.85
CA VAL A 353 0.27 -3.21 -5.38
C VAL A 353 0.66 -2.52 -4.08
N ALA A 354 0.93 -1.21 -4.15
CA ALA A 354 1.23 -0.42 -2.96
C ALA A 354 -0.05 -0.15 -2.13
N PRO A 355 0.06 0.25 -0.84
CA PRO A 355 -1.10 0.65 -0.04
C PRO A 355 -1.99 1.61 -0.82
N SER A 356 -3.29 1.33 -0.80
CA SER A 356 -4.36 2.00 -1.54
C SER A 356 -4.38 1.88 -3.06
N GLU A 357 -3.39 1.26 -3.71
CA GLU A 357 -3.46 1.01 -5.15
C GLU A 357 -4.42 -0.14 -5.47
N ARG A 358 -4.99 -0.08 -6.68
CA ARG A 358 -5.81 -1.15 -7.23
C ARG A 358 -5.33 -1.53 -8.62
N TYR A 359 -5.44 -2.82 -8.95
CA TYR A 359 -5.13 -3.30 -10.30
C TYR A 359 -6.16 -4.32 -10.76
N THR A 360 -6.53 -4.22 -12.03
CA THR A 360 -7.33 -5.24 -12.71
C THR A 360 -6.40 -6.17 -13.46
N VAL A 361 -6.40 -7.45 -13.10
CA VAL A 361 -5.65 -8.50 -13.81
C VAL A 361 -6.58 -9.62 -14.25
N GLU A 362 -6.30 -10.21 -15.41
CA GLU A 362 -6.98 -11.41 -15.89
C GLU A 362 -6.05 -12.62 -15.80
N VAL A 363 -6.60 -13.78 -15.45
CA VAL A 363 -5.89 -15.06 -15.39
C VAL A 363 -6.77 -16.19 -15.90
N ARG A 364 -6.16 -17.24 -16.45
CA ARG A 364 -6.83 -18.48 -16.83
C ARG A 364 -6.37 -19.62 -15.91
N LEU A 365 -7.33 -20.26 -15.23
CA LEU A 365 -7.06 -21.39 -14.35
C LEU A 365 -6.67 -22.66 -15.15
N PRO A 366 -5.86 -23.56 -14.58
CA PRO A 366 -5.43 -24.80 -15.22
C PRO A 366 -6.59 -25.80 -15.39
N ALA A 367 -6.30 -26.98 -15.96
CA ALA A 367 -7.29 -28.04 -16.13
C ALA A 367 -7.71 -28.69 -14.79
N SER A 368 -6.82 -28.73 -13.80
CA SER A 368 -7.07 -29.28 -12.47
C SER A 368 -6.03 -28.80 -11.46
N GLY A 369 -6.23 -29.13 -10.18
CA GLY A 369 -5.27 -28.87 -9.11
C GLY A 369 -5.56 -27.61 -8.31
N THR A 370 -4.54 -27.12 -7.62
CA THR A 370 -4.63 -25.94 -6.74
C THR A 370 -3.69 -24.86 -7.27
N VAL A 371 -4.21 -23.65 -7.41
CA VAL A 371 -3.41 -22.46 -7.74
C VAL A 371 -3.29 -21.60 -6.50
N ALA A 372 -2.08 -21.34 -6.02
CA ALA A 372 -1.84 -20.46 -4.88
C ALA A 372 -1.74 -19.01 -5.34
N LEU A 373 -2.46 -18.10 -4.68
CA LEU A 373 -2.23 -16.67 -4.74
C LEU A 373 -1.14 -16.34 -3.70
N VAL A 374 0.00 -15.82 -4.16
CA VAL A 374 1.18 -15.61 -3.32
C VAL A 374 1.63 -14.15 -3.34
N ASN A 375 2.14 -13.69 -2.21
CA ASN A 375 2.95 -12.49 -2.09
C ASN A 375 4.43 -12.90 -2.20
N ARG A 376 5.07 -12.60 -3.33
CA ARG A 376 6.45 -13.01 -3.61
C ARG A 376 7.39 -11.82 -3.60
N VAL A 377 8.19 -11.70 -2.55
CA VAL A 377 9.02 -10.51 -2.32
C VAL A 377 10.48 -10.88 -2.07
N ARG A 378 11.34 -9.86 -2.05
CA ARG A 378 12.72 -10.00 -1.54
C ARG A 378 12.81 -9.27 -0.22
N ALA A 379 12.94 -10.02 0.86
CA ALA A 379 13.28 -9.47 2.17
C ALA A 379 14.77 -9.11 2.20
N ILE A 380 15.14 -8.21 3.09
CA ILE A 380 16.54 -7.89 3.40
C ILE A 380 16.81 -8.09 4.89
N ASP A 381 17.91 -8.75 5.21
CA ASP A 381 18.55 -8.58 6.50
C ASP A 381 19.40 -7.31 6.47
N HIS A 382 18.92 -6.23 7.08
CA HIS A 382 19.62 -4.93 7.11
C HIS A 382 20.92 -4.99 7.92
N THR A 383 21.04 -5.95 8.84
CA THR A 383 22.23 -6.11 9.66
C THR A 383 23.33 -6.83 8.88
N ALA A 384 22.95 -7.87 8.13
CA ALA A 384 23.89 -8.65 7.31
C ALA A 384 24.07 -8.12 5.87
N GLY A 385 23.19 -7.21 5.42
CA GLY A 385 23.15 -6.72 4.05
C GLY A 385 22.79 -7.79 3.01
N THR A 386 22.00 -8.81 3.40
CA THR A 386 21.68 -9.95 2.53
C THR A 386 20.22 -9.97 2.11
N PHE A 387 19.95 -10.33 0.86
CA PHE A 387 18.60 -10.51 0.35
C PHE A 387 18.14 -11.95 0.42
N LEU A 388 16.92 -12.15 0.90
CA LEU A 388 16.31 -13.46 1.03
C LEU A 388 14.99 -13.48 0.26
N PRO A 389 14.76 -14.45 -0.64
CA PRO A 389 13.45 -14.62 -1.25
C PRO A 389 12.44 -15.00 -0.16
N ARG A 390 11.26 -14.38 -0.22
CA ARG A 390 10.15 -14.71 0.67
C ARG A 390 8.89 -14.87 -0.17
N GLU A 391 8.17 -15.94 0.11
CA GLU A 391 6.90 -16.24 -0.54
C GLU A 391 5.88 -16.58 0.56
N ASP A 392 4.85 -15.74 0.68
CA ASP A 392 3.76 -15.94 1.63
C ASP A 392 2.47 -16.23 0.85
N THR A 393 1.74 -17.27 1.22
CA THR A 393 0.49 -17.64 0.54
C THR A 393 -0.70 -16.86 1.10
N LEU A 394 -1.33 -16.06 0.25
CA LEU A 394 -2.53 -15.27 0.57
C LEU A 394 -3.80 -16.13 0.52
N GLY A 395 -3.88 -17.05 -0.43
CA GLY A 395 -5.06 -17.91 -0.62
C GLY A 395 -4.87 -18.91 -1.75
N TYR A 396 -5.93 -19.64 -2.07
CA TYR A 396 -5.91 -20.71 -3.06
C TYR A 396 -7.16 -20.71 -3.92
N PHE A 397 -7.00 -20.92 -5.23
CA PHE A 397 -8.07 -21.41 -6.10
C PHE A 397 -8.00 -22.93 -6.17
N VAL A 398 -9.07 -23.60 -5.77
CA VAL A 398 -9.24 -25.05 -5.90
C VAL A 398 -10.01 -25.33 -7.18
N VAL A 399 -9.32 -25.89 -8.18
CA VAL A 399 -9.86 -26.10 -9.53
C VAL A 399 -10.51 -27.47 -9.64
N ARG A 400 -11.83 -27.51 -9.83
CA ARG A 400 -12.62 -28.75 -9.87
C ARG A 400 -13.91 -28.60 -10.67
N GLY A 401 -14.54 -29.74 -10.98
CA GLY A 401 -15.84 -29.80 -11.65
C GLY A 401 -15.74 -29.69 -13.17
N THR A 402 -16.83 -29.26 -13.81
CA THR A 402 -16.94 -29.15 -15.27
C THR A 402 -16.15 -27.95 -15.80
N ALA A 403 -15.46 -28.14 -16.93
CA ALA A 403 -14.72 -27.09 -17.60
C ALA A 403 -15.62 -25.90 -17.96
N ALA A 404 -15.07 -24.70 -17.83
CA ALA A 404 -15.74 -23.47 -18.22
C ALA A 404 -15.90 -23.38 -19.75
N PRO A 405 -16.90 -22.64 -20.25
CA PRO A 405 -17.03 -22.36 -21.68
C PRO A 405 -15.72 -21.77 -22.29
N PRO A 406 -15.45 -21.98 -23.58
CA PRO A 406 -14.18 -21.60 -24.17
C PRO A 406 -14.03 -20.07 -24.28
N LEU A 407 -13.23 -19.47 -23.40
CA LEU A 407 -12.74 -18.09 -23.51
C LEU A 407 -11.23 -17.98 -23.75
N GLY A 408 -10.51 -19.10 -23.83
CA GLY A 408 -9.05 -19.16 -23.91
C GLY A 408 -8.43 -18.31 -25.02
N ALA A 409 -8.92 -18.44 -26.27
CA ALA A 409 -8.41 -17.65 -27.40
C ALA A 409 -8.62 -16.14 -27.22
N THR A 410 -9.70 -15.73 -26.55
CA THR A 410 -9.93 -14.32 -26.23
C THR A 410 -9.04 -13.86 -25.08
N PHE A 411 -8.81 -14.72 -24.09
CA PHE A 411 -7.85 -14.47 -23.02
C PHE A 411 -6.40 -14.41 -23.50
N GLU A 412 -6.01 -15.08 -24.57
CA GLU A 412 -4.62 -15.02 -25.05
C GLU A 412 -4.33 -13.72 -25.84
N ARG A 413 -5.36 -13.06 -26.37
CA ARG A 413 -5.23 -11.82 -27.13
C ARG A 413 -5.01 -10.62 -26.19
N LEU A 414 -3.93 -9.87 -26.41
CA LEU A 414 -3.71 -8.57 -25.78
C LEU A 414 -4.48 -7.49 -26.55
N ARG A 415 -5.37 -6.77 -25.87
CA ARG A 415 -6.11 -5.65 -26.47
C ARG A 415 -5.29 -4.38 -26.51
N ARG A 416 -5.58 -3.58 -27.53
CA ARG A 416 -5.20 -2.18 -27.66
C ARG A 416 -6.47 -1.36 -27.76
N ARG A 417 -6.48 -0.18 -27.13
CA ARG A 417 -7.64 0.72 -27.07
C ARG A 417 -7.25 2.02 -27.77
N PRO A 418 -7.48 2.15 -29.10
CA PRO A 418 -6.95 3.26 -29.89
C PRO A 418 -7.35 4.64 -29.37
N ASP A 419 -8.55 4.76 -28.80
CA ASP A 419 -9.05 6.03 -28.27
C ASP A 419 -8.25 6.45 -27.03
N LEU A 420 -8.06 5.54 -26.07
CA LEU A 420 -7.19 5.76 -24.91
C LEU A 420 -5.71 5.96 -25.31
N GLU A 421 -5.22 5.24 -26.32
CA GLU A 421 -3.86 5.45 -26.82
C GLU A 421 -3.66 6.85 -27.40
N ARG A 422 -4.68 7.38 -28.11
CA ARG A 422 -4.64 8.75 -28.64
C ARG A 422 -4.73 9.79 -27.52
N GLU A 423 -5.66 9.62 -26.60
CA GLU A 423 -5.87 10.52 -25.45
C GLU A 423 -4.64 10.55 -24.53
N LEU A 424 -4.32 9.43 -23.88
CA LEU A 424 -3.25 9.36 -22.90
C LEU A 424 -1.87 9.58 -23.53
N GLY A 425 -1.67 9.08 -24.75
CA GLY A 425 -0.45 9.32 -25.50
C GLY A 425 -0.29 10.78 -25.93
N GLY A 426 -1.40 11.48 -26.21
CA GLY A 426 -1.42 12.93 -26.47
C GLY A 426 -0.95 13.71 -25.25
N LEU A 427 -1.60 13.48 -24.11
CA LEU A 427 -1.23 14.09 -22.83
C LEU A 427 0.23 13.80 -22.46
N GLN A 428 0.69 12.56 -22.63
CA GLN A 428 2.10 12.25 -22.34
C GLN A 428 3.06 13.03 -23.24
N ARG A 429 2.82 13.09 -24.56
CA ARG A 429 3.70 13.83 -25.48
C ARG A 429 3.75 15.32 -25.16
N GLU A 430 2.61 15.90 -24.78
CA GLU A 430 2.51 17.31 -24.43
C GLU A 430 3.22 17.65 -23.11
N HIS A 431 3.04 16.81 -22.08
CA HIS A 431 3.46 17.16 -20.72
C HIS A 431 4.77 16.52 -20.25
N LEU A 432 5.24 15.44 -20.89
CA LEU A 432 6.42 14.69 -20.42
C LEU A 432 7.67 15.58 -20.34
N GLN A 433 7.91 16.44 -21.34
CA GLN A 433 9.11 17.29 -21.41
C GLN A 433 8.94 18.65 -20.71
N ARG A 434 7.73 19.01 -20.27
CA ARG A 434 7.51 20.23 -19.49
C ARG A 434 8.25 20.17 -18.15
N ALA A 435 8.74 21.31 -17.68
CA ALA A 435 9.20 21.42 -16.29
C ALA A 435 8.03 21.13 -15.33
N PRO A 436 8.29 20.57 -14.13
CA PRO A 436 7.23 20.40 -13.14
C PRO A 436 6.72 21.78 -12.69
N ASP A 437 5.39 21.92 -12.64
CA ASP A 437 4.72 23.12 -12.16
C ASP A 437 4.84 23.23 -10.62
N ARG A 438 4.87 22.08 -9.94
CA ARG A 438 5.09 21.95 -8.48
C ARG A 438 6.04 20.81 -8.16
N GLU A 439 6.76 20.93 -7.04
CA GLU A 439 7.66 19.89 -6.53
C GLU A 439 7.47 19.71 -5.03
N LEU A 440 7.41 18.44 -4.58
CA LEU A 440 7.45 18.06 -3.17
C LEU A 440 8.64 17.15 -2.91
N LEU A 441 9.38 17.47 -1.86
CA LEU A 441 10.39 16.61 -1.25
C LEU A 441 9.76 15.85 -0.08
N LEU A 442 9.79 14.53 -0.15
CA LEU A 442 9.35 13.60 0.90
C LEU A 442 10.56 13.34 1.80
N THR A 443 10.48 13.70 3.07
CA THR A 443 11.60 13.61 4.02
C THR A 443 11.09 13.39 5.45
N LEU A 444 11.98 12.97 6.36
CA LEU A 444 11.67 12.73 7.76
C LEU A 444 12.33 13.80 8.64
N LYS A 445 11.68 14.15 9.75
CA LYS A 445 12.31 14.80 10.89
C LYS A 445 12.11 13.92 12.11
N VAL A 446 13.19 13.65 12.82
CA VAL A 446 13.12 12.94 14.10
C VAL A 446 13.48 13.88 15.23
N ASP A 447 12.68 13.84 16.29
CA ASP A 447 12.83 14.61 17.52
C ASP A 447 12.87 13.62 18.70
N SER A 448 13.93 13.70 19.52
CA SER A 448 14.00 12.96 20.80
C SER A 448 13.89 11.42 20.70
N LEU A 449 14.40 10.81 19.62
CA LEU A 449 14.56 9.35 19.54
C LEU A 449 15.71 8.86 20.43
N PRO A 450 15.62 7.63 21.00
CA PRO A 450 16.72 7.05 21.76
C PRO A 450 18.03 7.04 20.96
N PHE A 451 19.12 7.47 21.57
CA PHE A 451 20.43 7.60 20.89
C PHE A 451 20.83 6.33 20.12
N ARG A 452 20.62 5.15 20.72
CA ARG A 452 20.96 3.85 20.10
C ARG A 452 20.14 3.58 18.84
N LEU A 453 18.87 3.97 18.83
CA LEU A 453 18.00 3.84 17.67
C LEU A 453 18.45 4.75 16.53
N VAL A 454 18.82 6.00 16.84
CA VAL A 454 19.36 6.94 15.85
C VAL A 454 20.64 6.40 15.18
N GLN A 455 21.53 5.74 15.93
CA GLN A 455 22.72 5.12 15.32
C GLN A 455 22.36 3.99 14.36
N LEU A 456 21.40 3.13 14.71
CA LEU A 456 20.94 2.06 13.82
C LEU A 456 20.27 2.61 12.56
N LEU A 457 19.44 3.64 12.69
CA LEU A 457 18.80 4.29 11.53
C LEU A 457 19.82 4.94 10.59
N ARG A 458 20.91 5.51 11.11
CA ARG A 458 22.01 6.04 10.29
C ARG A 458 22.75 4.95 9.54
N LEU A 459 22.94 3.78 10.16
CA LEU A 459 23.52 2.61 9.49
C LEU A 459 22.60 2.11 8.39
N ASP A 460 21.31 2.00 8.69
CA ASP A 460 20.30 1.59 7.72
C ASP A 460 20.21 2.55 6.52
N THR A 461 20.37 3.86 6.76
CA THR A 461 20.39 4.89 5.69
C THR A 461 21.52 4.66 4.67
N ALA A 462 22.57 3.89 5.00
CA ALA A 462 23.60 3.51 4.03
C ALA A 462 23.07 2.57 2.94
N TYR A 463 21.93 1.92 3.17
CA TYR A 463 21.31 0.98 2.28
C TYR A 463 19.90 1.45 1.89
N ALA A 464 19.62 1.59 0.59
CA ALA A 464 18.31 2.02 0.11
C ALA A 464 17.68 0.99 -0.84
N HIS A 465 16.70 0.26 -0.35
CA HIS A 465 15.83 -0.59 -1.14
C HIS A 465 14.77 0.27 -1.80
N PRO A 466 14.44 0.07 -3.09
CA PRO A 466 13.39 0.87 -3.72
C PRO A 466 12.01 0.65 -3.09
N VAL A 467 11.78 -0.51 -2.47
CA VAL A 467 10.55 -0.91 -1.78
C VAL A 467 10.91 -1.73 -0.56
N GLU A 468 10.24 -1.44 0.56
CA GLU A 468 10.34 -2.21 1.79
C GLU A 468 9.23 -3.27 1.82
N TRP A 469 9.63 -4.54 1.81
CA TRP A 469 8.70 -5.65 1.56
C TRP A 469 8.32 -6.44 2.82
N ALA A 470 9.12 -6.36 3.87
CA ALA A 470 8.99 -7.21 5.05
C ALA A 470 9.49 -6.49 6.31
N PRO A 471 8.91 -6.77 7.51
CA PRO A 471 9.32 -6.16 8.76
C PRO A 471 10.59 -6.80 9.31
N THR A 472 11.72 -6.61 8.64
CA THR A 472 13.00 -7.25 8.99
C THR A 472 13.77 -6.52 10.09
N MET A 473 13.26 -5.39 10.58
CA MET A 473 13.77 -4.68 11.77
C MET A 473 12.65 -4.33 12.75
N PRO A 474 11.88 -5.33 13.26
CA PRO A 474 10.69 -5.07 14.05
C PRO A 474 10.96 -4.25 15.32
N MET A 475 12.15 -4.41 15.92
CA MET A 475 12.57 -3.61 17.08
C MET A 475 12.89 -2.15 16.76
N MET A 476 13.36 -1.84 15.55
CA MET A 476 13.62 -0.47 15.12
C MET A 476 12.31 0.24 14.81
N ASP A 477 11.40 -0.48 14.15
CA ASP A 477 10.16 0.06 13.64
C ASP A 477 9.14 0.36 14.75
N TRP A 478 8.89 -0.60 15.66
CA TRP A 478 7.83 -0.41 16.65
C TRP A 478 8.08 0.71 17.67
N LEU A 479 9.35 1.11 17.90
CA LEU A 479 9.72 2.06 18.96
C LEU A 479 9.28 3.50 18.69
N PRO A 480 9.52 4.09 17.50
CA PRO A 480 9.13 5.46 17.22
C PRO A 480 7.62 5.65 17.19
N THR A 481 7.21 6.76 17.79
CA THR A 481 5.85 7.26 17.74
C THR A 481 5.75 8.44 16.76
N ALA A 482 4.55 8.73 16.27
CA ALA A 482 4.30 9.90 15.42
C ALA A 482 4.58 11.24 16.16
N ALA A 483 4.70 11.23 17.48
CA ALA A 483 5.18 12.37 18.27
C ALA A 483 6.69 12.63 18.12
N GLN A 484 7.48 11.58 17.87
CA GLN A 484 8.95 11.63 17.78
C GLN A 484 9.46 11.58 16.33
N ALA A 485 8.72 10.97 15.41
CA ALA A 485 9.04 10.90 14.00
C ALA A 485 7.96 11.64 13.22
N ARG A 486 8.33 12.76 12.60
CA ARG A 486 7.44 13.61 11.80
C ARG A 486 7.82 13.50 10.33
N TRP A 487 6.94 12.90 9.55
CA TRP A 487 7.09 12.83 8.11
C TRP A 487 6.65 14.13 7.44
N ARG A 488 7.38 14.54 6.41
CA ARG A 488 7.26 15.87 5.80
C ARG A 488 7.15 15.80 4.29
N LEU A 489 6.13 16.45 3.77
CA LEU A 489 6.06 16.99 2.42
C LEU A 489 6.60 18.41 2.48
N ARG A 490 7.74 18.67 1.84
CA ARG A 490 8.37 20.00 1.80
C ARG A 490 8.37 20.53 0.38
N GLU A 491 7.84 21.73 0.15
CA GLU A 491 7.92 22.42 -1.14
C GLU A 491 9.28 23.15 -1.23
N PRO A 492 10.23 22.71 -2.08
CA PRO A 492 11.57 23.29 -2.07
C PRO A 492 11.60 24.78 -2.43
N ALA A 493 10.68 25.22 -3.30
CA ALA A 493 10.59 26.58 -3.79
C ALA A 493 10.22 27.61 -2.71
N THR A 494 9.40 27.21 -1.74
CA THR A 494 8.90 28.12 -0.68
C THR A 494 9.44 27.76 0.70
N GLY A 495 9.95 26.54 0.88
CA GLY A 495 10.35 26.00 2.18
C GLY A 495 9.18 25.62 3.08
N ARG A 496 7.93 25.76 2.62
CA ARG A 496 6.73 25.36 3.37
C ARG A 496 6.68 23.83 3.51
N GLU A 497 6.06 23.38 4.60
CA GLU A 497 5.96 21.97 4.95
C GLU A 497 4.51 21.58 5.33
N ASN A 498 4.08 20.39 4.91
CA ASN A 498 2.81 19.75 5.26
C ASN A 498 1.60 20.69 5.11
N HIS A 499 0.80 20.87 6.17
CA HIS A 499 -0.41 21.70 6.20
C HIS A 499 -0.18 23.19 5.85
N SER A 500 1.06 23.69 5.94
CA SER A 500 1.38 25.07 5.54
C SER A 500 1.49 25.23 4.02
N ILE A 501 1.64 24.13 3.29
CA ILE A 501 1.47 24.08 1.84
C ILE A 501 -0.04 24.06 1.58
N ARG A 502 -0.51 25.06 0.83
CA ARG A 502 -1.90 25.16 0.38
C ARG A 502 -1.91 25.75 -1.01
N TRP A 503 -1.93 24.88 -2.01
CA TRP A 503 -1.95 25.31 -3.40
C TRP A 503 -3.36 25.67 -3.84
N ARG A 504 -3.47 26.60 -4.78
CA ARG A 504 -4.73 26.95 -5.44
C ARG A 504 -4.55 26.80 -6.94
N PHE A 505 -5.53 26.19 -7.58
CA PHE A 505 -5.52 25.94 -9.01
C PHE A 505 -6.88 26.23 -9.60
N ASP A 506 -6.89 26.68 -10.85
CA ASP A 506 -8.13 26.86 -11.60
C ASP A 506 -8.69 25.48 -12.01
N ARG A 507 -10.01 25.33 -11.95
CA ARG A 507 -10.70 24.14 -12.43
C ARG A 507 -10.37 23.86 -13.90
N GLY A 508 -10.03 22.60 -14.19
CA GLY A 508 -9.66 22.11 -15.51
C GLY A 508 -8.17 22.29 -15.85
N ALA A 509 -7.36 22.81 -14.92
CA ALA A 509 -5.92 22.93 -15.12
C ALA A 509 -5.22 21.56 -15.16
N TRP A 510 -4.23 21.44 -16.04
CA TRP A 510 -3.26 20.35 -16.06
C TRP A 510 -2.00 20.76 -15.32
N VAL A 511 -1.73 20.10 -14.20
CA VAL A 511 -0.58 20.42 -13.33
C VAL A 511 0.40 19.24 -13.29
N LYS A 512 1.66 19.48 -13.66
CA LYS A 512 2.74 18.51 -13.50
C LYS A 512 3.35 18.64 -12.11
N LEU A 513 3.11 17.64 -11.27
CA LEU A 513 3.67 17.54 -9.92
C LEU A 513 4.84 16.56 -9.90
N ARG A 514 6.01 17.02 -9.45
CA ARG A 514 7.16 16.16 -9.16
C ARG A 514 7.22 15.78 -7.69
N LEU A 515 7.22 14.49 -7.43
CA LEU A 515 7.47 13.93 -6.09
C LEU A 515 8.90 13.40 -6.05
N ARG A 516 9.70 13.87 -5.09
CA ARG A 516 11.07 13.40 -4.87
C ARG A 516 11.18 12.83 -3.48
N ASN A 517 11.63 11.60 -3.42
CA ASN A 517 11.91 10.93 -2.17
C ASN A 517 13.37 11.18 -1.77
N ASP A 518 13.57 11.82 -0.61
CA ASP A 518 14.89 12.23 -0.16
C ASP A 518 15.75 11.02 0.22
N ARG A 519 16.76 10.71 -0.60
CA ARG A 519 17.71 9.62 -0.33
C ARG A 519 18.60 9.87 0.90
N HIS A 520 18.65 11.11 1.39
CA HIS A 520 19.49 11.50 2.52
C HIS A 520 18.70 11.64 3.81
N THR A 521 17.39 11.39 3.76
CA THR A 521 16.58 11.32 4.97
C THR A 521 17.07 10.19 5.87
N LEU A 522 16.85 10.33 7.17
CA LEU A 522 17.04 9.22 8.10
C LEU A 522 16.01 8.15 7.77
N HIS A 523 16.46 6.94 7.42
CA HIS A 523 15.62 5.82 6.97
C HIS A 523 14.81 6.13 5.67
N PRO A 524 15.48 6.16 4.50
CA PRO A 524 14.82 6.37 3.22
C PRO A 524 14.01 5.13 2.83
N MET A 525 12.70 5.30 2.68
CA MET A 525 11.77 4.22 2.33
C MET A 525 10.78 4.67 1.25
N ALA A 526 9.97 3.76 0.72
CA ALA A 526 8.98 4.12 -0.31
C ALA A 526 7.72 4.73 0.31
N HIS A 527 7.06 5.62 -0.43
CA HIS A 527 5.81 6.26 0.00
C HIS A 527 4.73 6.14 -1.08
N PRO A 528 3.61 5.46 -0.84
CA PRO A 528 2.43 5.59 -1.69
C PRO A 528 1.84 6.99 -1.45
N ILE A 529 1.77 7.82 -2.48
CA ILE A 529 1.17 9.16 -2.39
C ILE A 529 -0.19 9.15 -3.05
N HIS A 530 -1.22 9.52 -2.29
CA HIS A 530 -2.62 9.59 -2.69
C HIS A 530 -3.07 11.05 -2.84
N LEU A 531 -3.93 11.32 -3.83
CA LEU A 531 -4.62 12.59 -4.02
C LEU A 531 -6.13 12.38 -4.05
N HIS A 532 -6.84 13.04 -3.14
CA HIS A 532 -8.30 12.98 -3.02
C HIS A 532 -8.99 13.71 -4.18
N GLY A 533 -10.21 13.28 -4.52
CA GLY A 533 -11.15 13.97 -5.41
C GLY A 533 -10.71 14.18 -6.85
N GLN A 534 -9.47 13.85 -7.20
CA GLN A 534 -8.87 14.00 -8.52
C GLN A 534 -8.36 12.65 -9.01
N ARG A 535 -7.85 12.66 -10.24
CA ARG A 535 -7.06 11.57 -10.81
C ARG A 535 -5.82 12.13 -11.48
N PHE A 536 -4.84 11.27 -11.73
CA PHE A 536 -3.60 11.66 -12.39
C PHE A 536 -3.01 10.54 -13.25
N LEU A 537 -2.08 10.93 -14.12
CA LEU A 537 -1.22 10.02 -14.87
C LEU A 537 0.18 10.02 -14.27
N VAL A 538 0.80 8.85 -14.16
CA VAL A 538 2.22 8.73 -13.83
C VAL A 538 3.02 8.85 -15.12
N LEU A 539 3.54 10.05 -15.43
CA LEU A 539 4.23 10.32 -16.69
C LEU A 539 5.61 9.65 -16.76
N ALA A 540 6.38 9.75 -15.68
CA ALA A 540 7.75 9.27 -15.60
C ALA A 540 8.13 8.83 -14.20
N ARG A 541 9.05 7.87 -14.11
CA ARG A 541 9.72 7.45 -12.88
C ARG A 541 11.23 7.59 -13.08
N ASN A 542 11.90 8.31 -12.19
CA ASN A 542 13.34 8.59 -12.28
C ASN A 542 13.78 9.16 -13.65
N GLY A 543 12.96 10.04 -14.23
CA GLY A 543 13.20 10.63 -15.55
C GLY A 543 12.94 9.70 -16.74
N VAL A 544 12.54 8.44 -16.50
CA VAL A 544 12.17 7.49 -17.55
C VAL A 544 10.65 7.50 -17.73
N ALA A 545 10.20 7.76 -18.95
CA ALA A 545 8.78 7.76 -19.29
C ALA A 545 8.14 6.40 -19.01
N VAL A 546 6.93 6.40 -18.44
CA VAL A 546 6.13 5.19 -18.27
C VAL A 546 5.53 4.80 -19.62
N GLY A 547 5.70 3.52 -20.00
CA GLY A 547 5.33 3.06 -21.34
C GLY A 547 3.82 3.02 -21.63
N ASP A 548 3.03 2.49 -20.69
CA ASP A 548 1.57 2.42 -20.79
C ASP A 548 0.94 3.13 -19.60
N LEU A 549 0.11 4.12 -19.89
CA LEU A 549 -0.56 4.94 -18.89
C LEU A 549 -1.95 4.39 -18.56
N ALA A 550 -2.39 4.65 -17.33
CA ALA A 550 -3.74 4.49 -16.85
C ALA A 550 -4.01 5.59 -15.82
N TRP A 551 -5.28 5.94 -15.65
CA TRP A 551 -5.71 6.87 -14.60
C TRP A 551 -5.49 6.24 -13.22
N LYS A 552 -4.84 7.02 -12.34
CA LYS A 552 -4.47 6.63 -10.99
C LYS A 552 -4.88 7.70 -9.99
N ASP A 553 -4.99 7.32 -8.73
CA ASP A 553 -5.16 8.25 -7.61
C ASP A 553 -4.12 8.01 -6.50
N THR A 554 -3.38 6.90 -6.58
CA THR A 554 -2.21 6.64 -5.75
C THR A 554 -1.00 6.29 -6.60
N ALA A 555 0.19 6.76 -6.25
CA ALA A 555 1.44 6.31 -6.86
C ALA A 555 2.51 6.01 -5.81
N LEU A 556 3.12 4.83 -5.90
CA LEU A 556 4.31 4.50 -5.13
C LEU A 556 5.52 5.34 -5.59
N VAL A 557 6.07 6.13 -4.67
CA VAL A 557 7.32 6.89 -4.83
C VAL A 557 8.47 6.08 -4.21
N PRO A 558 9.37 5.49 -5.01
CA PRO A 558 10.44 4.63 -4.50
C PRO A 558 11.42 5.38 -3.59
N ALA A 559 12.06 4.67 -2.65
CA ALA A 559 13.11 5.24 -1.80
C ALA A 559 14.22 5.89 -2.63
N GLY A 560 14.55 7.15 -2.33
CA GLY A 560 15.58 7.91 -3.06
C GLY A 560 15.29 8.22 -4.54
N GLY A 561 14.07 7.88 -5.01
CA GLY A 561 13.61 8.05 -6.38
C GLY A 561 12.73 9.28 -6.57
N MET A 562 12.20 9.43 -7.78
CA MET A 562 11.26 10.49 -8.14
C MET A 562 10.19 10.01 -9.10
N VAL A 563 9.01 10.63 -9.00
CA VAL A 563 7.85 10.35 -9.84
C VAL A 563 7.26 11.67 -10.34
N ASP A 564 7.00 11.77 -11.64
CA ASP A 564 6.30 12.89 -12.25
C ASP A 564 4.83 12.50 -12.49
N LEU A 565 3.93 13.22 -11.85
CA LEU A 565 2.47 13.07 -11.98
C LEU A 565 1.91 14.20 -12.84
N LEU A 566 0.91 13.89 -13.66
CA LEU A 566 0.08 14.88 -14.35
C LEU A 566 -1.32 14.84 -13.74
N LEU A 567 -1.66 15.88 -12.99
CA LEU A 567 -2.94 16.00 -12.28
C LEU A 567 -4.02 16.53 -13.22
N ASP A 568 -5.16 15.84 -13.24
CA ASP A 568 -6.42 16.29 -13.85
C ASP A 568 -7.22 17.02 -12.75
N LEU A 569 -7.13 18.34 -12.68
CA LEU A 569 -7.81 19.17 -11.67
C LEU A 569 -9.22 19.56 -12.12
N SER A 570 -10.02 18.60 -12.58
CA SER A 570 -11.37 18.87 -13.09
C SER A 570 -12.46 18.93 -12.02
N ASN A 571 -12.17 18.46 -10.79
CA ASN A 571 -13.14 18.40 -9.70
C ASN A 571 -12.93 19.55 -8.69
N PRO A 572 -13.85 20.52 -8.57
CA PRO A 572 -13.67 21.66 -7.67
C PRO A 572 -13.76 21.24 -6.19
N GLY A 573 -13.14 22.02 -5.31
CA GLY A 573 -13.16 21.82 -3.86
C GLY A 573 -11.78 21.77 -3.22
N SER A 574 -11.75 21.57 -1.91
CA SER A 574 -10.53 21.38 -1.13
C SER A 574 -10.21 19.89 -1.01
N TRP A 575 -9.01 19.49 -1.42
CA TRP A 575 -8.60 18.10 -1.56
C TRP A 575 -7.29 17.84 -0.84
N MET A 576 -7.23 16.72 -0.13
CA MET A 576 -6.04 16.30 0.58
C MET A 576 -5.07 15.55 -0.35
N LEU A 577 -3.77 15.78 -0.16
CA LEU A 577 -2.70 14.98 -0.75
C LEU A 577 -1.84 14.44 0.40
N HIS A 578 -1.66 13.12 0.48
CA HIS A 578 -0.95 12.52 1.62
C HIS A 578 -0.24 11.21 1.28
N CYS A 579 0.63 10.77 2.18
CA CYS A 579 1.13 9.40 2.16
C CYS A 579 0.05 8.44 2.66
N HIS A 580 -0.19 7.37 1.92
CA HIS A 580 -1.12 6.29 2.27
C HIS A 580 -0.43 5.18 3.07
N ILE A 581 0.48 5.57 3.96
CA ILE A 581 0.92 4.75 5.09
C ILE A 581 0.27 5.40 6.31
N ALA A 582 -0.61 4.69 7.02
CA ALA A 582 -1.48 5.33 8.01
C ALA A 582 -0.67 6.03 9.12
N GLU A 583 0.44 5.42 9.54
CA GLU A 583 1.34 6.00 10.53
C GLU A 583 2.04 7.26 10.01
N HIS A 584 2.35 7.34 8.71
CA HIS A 584 2.96 8.53 8.10
C HIS A 584 1.97 9.67 7.95
N LEU A 585 0.73 9.36 7.57
CA LEU A 585 -0.37 10.32 7.56
C LEU A 585 -0.52 10.95 8.94
N ALA A 586 -0.64 10.12 9.98
CA ALA A 586 -0.76 10.57 11.36
C ALA A 586 0.50 11.30 11.88
N ALA A 587 1.69 10.95 11.38
CA ALA A 587 2.95 11.67 11.60
C ALA A 587 3.09 12.98 10.80
N GLY A 588 2.05 13.37 10.06
CA GLY A 588 1.91 14.67 9.44
C GLY A 588 2.21 14.72 7.94
N MET A 589 2.41 13.59 7.26
CA MET A 589 2.77 13.54 5.83
C MET A 589 1.60 13.82 4.90
N HIS A 590 1.01 15.00 5.05
CA HIS A 590 -0.13 15.44 4.28
C HIS A 590 -0.11 16.94 4.04
N THR A 591 -0.82 17.35 3.00
CA THR A 591 -1.07 18.72 2.60
C THR A 591 -2.45 18.81 1.93
N ALA A 592 -2.86 20.00 1.51
CA ALA A 592 -4.10 20.22 0.80
C ALA A 592 -3.91 21.14 -0.41
N LEU A 593 -4.79 21.00 -1.39
CA LEU A 593 -4.94 21.92 -2.50
C LEU A 593 -6.41 22.32 -2.65
N ASP A 594 -6.65 23.54 -3.12
CA ASP A 594 -7.96 24.05 -3.49
C ASP A 594 -8.05 24.12 -5.02
N VAL A 595 -9.18 23.67 -5.58
CA VAL A 595 -9.53 23.80 -7.00
C VAL A 595 -10.78 24.67 -7.09
N ASP A 596 -10.63 25.85 -7.69
CA ASP A 596 -11.67 26.89 -7.78
C ASP A 596 -12.37 26.92 -9.16
#